data_AF-A0AAJ0E8U3-F1
#
_entry.id   AF-A0AAJ0E8U3-F1
#
_cell.length_a   1.000
_cell.length_b   1.000
_cell.length_c   1.000
_cell.angle_alpha   90.00
_cell.angle_beta   90.00
_cell.angle_gamma   90.00
#
_symmetry.space_group_name_H-M   'P 1'
#
loop_
_entity.id
_entity.type
_entity.pdbx_description
1 polymer ?
#
loop_
_entity_poly.entity_id
_entity_poly.type
_entity_poly.pdbx_seq_one_letter_code
_entity_poly.pdbx_strand_id
1 'polypeptide(L)'
;MGSQASKPAVDASNEKALLERLRRFQVTDDDFVNVASSSSDDEKRDIRLVREPEGLPVQQTQSWQSRFLADPKNKLALTALSTADPRTVLTSTATKLADPQIFNTRIPFEGGPITNQRSSGRCWLFASTNVFRVALMRRYALDSFELSQSYLFFWDKLEKSNYFLEQIIDTAAAGEDLDGRLVQALLGDIVSDGGQWDMVYNLVQKYGLVPQALYPDSWNAMNSGVLNSIVKTKLREYALVLRKLVQSSPSTTAETLTATKEKMMREILSILTLALGPPPNPRDEFTWTYLDKSSKPHTLKTTPQAFARDIYSSDLRITSSVIDSMVSLVHDPRHEPLTLLTVDRLGNIVGGRGVTYVNVSMPTLKSACVAMIKAGLPVFFGSDVGKFSNSAAGVMDLDLIDYELGFNVSLLGMDKASRLRTGESAMTHAMVLTAVHIDEETGESVRWRVQNSWGESAGDKGWFVMSDAWMDEFVYQAVVDPRFLSKEVRGVIGTEPTVLPLWDPMGSLA
;
A
#
# COMPACT_ATOMS: atom_id res chain seq x y z
N MET A 1 22.94 46.42 -11.87
CA MET A 1 23.38 45.43 -12.88
C MET A 1 23.20 44.06 -12.26
N GLY A 2 22.15 43.35 -12.68
CA GLY A 2 21.68 42.12 -12.03
C GLY A 2 22.49 40.90 -12.46
N SER A 3 22.89 40.10 -11.47
CA SER A 3 23.54 38.80 -11.63
C SER A 3 22.48 37.71 -11.84
N GLN A 4 22.50 37.06 -12.99
CA GLN A 4 21.70 35.85 -13.25
C GLN A 4 22.35 34.64 -12.58
N ALA A 5 21.54 33.92 -11.80
CA ALA A 5 21.88 32.62 -11.24
C ALA A 5 21.69 31.51 -12.30
N SER A 6 22.69 30.64 -12.41
CA SER A 6 22.72 29.44 -13.25
C SER A 6 21.74 28.37 -12.74
N LYS A 7 20.86 27.88 -13.63
CA LYS A 7 20.00 26.70 -13.39
C LYS A 7 20.84 25.41 -13.37
N PRO A 8 20.47 24.40 -12.56
CA PRO A 8 21.16 23.10 -12.58
C PRO A 8 20.76 22.28 -13.80
N ALA A 9 21.72 21.53 -14.34
CA ALA A 9 21.57 20.67 -15.50
C ALA A 9 20.65 19.48 -15.18
N VAL A 10 19.59 19.32 -15.97
CA VAL A 10 18.74 18.14 -15.99
C VAL A 10 19.45 17.06 -16.81
N ASP A 11 19.37 15.82 -16.32
CA ASP A 11 20.04 14.64 -16.80
C ASP A 11 19.77 14.33 -18.29
N ALA A 12 20.68 14.78 -19.15
CA ALA A 12 20.63 14.63 -20.60
C ALA A 12 20.78 13.16 -21.08
N SER A 13 21.09 12.22 -20.18
CA SER A 13 21.31 10.82 -20.52
C SER A 13 20.00 10.07 -20.79
N ASN A 14 18.96 10.35 -19.99
CA ASN A 14 17.64 9.72 -20.13
C ASN A 14 16.86 10.25 -21.33
N GLU A 15 16.96 11.56 -21.62
CA GLU A 15 16.31 12.15 -22.79
C GLU A 15 16.94 11.63 -24.09
N LYS A 16 18.26 11.41 -24.09
CA LYS A 16 18.98 10.84 -25.24
C LYS A 16 18.65 9.36 -25.45
N ALA A 17 18.49 8.58 -24.37
CA ALA A 17 18.04 7.19 -24.45
C ALA A 17 16.59 7.07 -24.94
N LEU A 18 15.70 7.97 -24.49
CA LEU A 18 14.32 8.07 -24.96
C LEU A 18 14.27 8.47 -26.44
N LEU A 19 15.07 9.46 -26.86
CA LEU A 19 15.16 9.90 -28.26
C LEU A 19 15.79 8.84 -29.18
N GLU A 20 16.77 8.08 -28.70
CA GLU A 20 17.32 6.94 -29.45
C GLU A 20 16.34 5.77 -29.54
N ARG A 21 15.53 5.52 -28.50
CA ARG A 21 14.41 4.56 -28.56
C ARG A 21 13.33 5.00 -29.55
N LEU A 22 12.97 6.28 -29.55
CA LEU A 22 12.04 6.87 -30.52
C LEU A 22 12.57 6.81 -31.96
N ARG A 23 13.87 6.97 -32.18
CA ARG A 23 14.50 6.84 -33.52
C ARG A 23 14.60 5.40 -34.02
N ARG A 24 14.51 4.39 -33.15
CA ARG A 24 14.44 2.97 -33.55
C ARG A 24 13.07 2.57 -34.08
N PHE A 25 12.03 3.35 -33.80
CA PHE A 25 10.79 3.28 -34.55
C PHE A 25 11.06 3.90 -35.93
N GLN A 26 11.20 3.06 -36.95
CA GLN A 26 11.07 3.52 -38.35
C GLN A 26 9.62 3.95 -38.57
N VAL A 27 9.28 5.15 -38.10
CA VAL A 27 8.03 5.83 -38.41
C VAL A 27 8.10 6.20 -39.89
N THR A 28 7.27 5.57 -40.70
CA THR A 28 7.09 5.95 -42.11
C THR A 28 6.31 7.27 -42.17
N ASP A 29 6.61 8.12 -43.17
CA ASP A 29 6.07 9.48 -43.32
C ASP A 29 4.53 9.62 -43.26
N ASP A 30 3.78 8.52 -43.37
CA ASP A 30 2.30 8.48 -43.27
C ASP A 30 1.76 8.69 -41.84
N ASP A 31 2.60 8.70 -40.80
CA ASP A 31 2.19 8.87 -39.40
C ASP A 31 2.24 10.33 -38.89
N PHE A 32 2.59 11.29 -39.76
CA PHE A 32 2.55 12.71 -39.40
C PHE A 32 1.15 13.31 -39.56
N VAL A 33 0.68 13.99 -38.51
CA VAL A 33 -0.44 14.94 -38.62
C VAL A 33 0.07 16.18 -39.34
N ASN A 34 -0.40 16.42 -40.55
CA ASN A 34 -0.15 17.68 -41.27
C ASN A 34 -0.83 18.83 -40.52
N VAL A 35 -0.05 19.63 -39.77
CA VAL A 35 -0.51 20.89 -39.21
C VAL A 35 -0.40 21.95 -40.30
N ALA A 36 -1.50 22.23 -41.00
CA ALA A 36 -1.56 23.35 -41.91
C ALA A 36 -1.37 24.65 -41.11
N SER A 37 -0.22 25.31 -41.25
CA SER A 37 0.00 26.64 -40.72
C SER A 37 -0.71 27.65 -41.62
N SER A 38 -1.97 27.96 -41.35
CA SER A 38 -2.62 29.12 -41.96
C SER A 38 -2.07 30.39 -41.31
N SER A 39 -1.20 31.08 -42.02
CA SER A 39 -0.80 32.45 -41.69
C SER A 39 -1.95 33.41 -42.02
N SER A 40 -2.60 33.95 -40.99
CA SER A 40 -3.37 35.19 -41.13
C SER A 40 -3.28 35.97 -39.83
N ASP A 41 -2.65 37.14 -39.91
CA ASP A 41 -2.78 38.23 -38.95
C ASP A 41 -4.26 38.54 -38.73
N ASP A 42 -4.76 38.41 -37.50
CA ASP A 42 -5.69 39.34 -36.86
C ASP A 42 -6.24 38.78 -35.53
N GLU A 43 -6.19 39.65 -34.51
CA GLU A 43 -6.96 39.68 -33.25
C GLU A 43 -7.04 38.40 -32.38
N LYS A 44 -6.80 38.60 -31.07
CA LYS A 44 -7.03 37.60 -30.00
C LYS A 44 -8.50 37.16 -29.96
N ARG A 45 -8.90 36.25 -30.85
CA ARG A 45 -10.11 35.46 -30.71
C ARG A 45 -9.81 34.27 -29.82
N ASP A 46 -10.72 34.01 -28.88
CA ASP A 46 -10.73 32.84 -28.04
C ASP A 46 -11.02 31.61 -28.94
N ILE A 47 -9.98 31.07 -29.58
CA ILE A 47 -10.09 29.92 -30.49
C ILE A 47 -10.40 28.69 -29.64
N ARG A 48 -11.69 28.43 -29.38
CA ARG A 48 -12.13 27.13 -28.87
C ARG A 48 -11.83 26.08 -29.93
N LEU A 49 -11.09 25.05 -29.54
CA LEU A 49 -10.86 23.87 -30.38
C LEU A 49 -12.22 23.19 -30.63
N VAL A 50 -12.80 23.43 -31.80
CA VAL A 50 -14.04 22.75 -32.22
C VAL A 50 -13.64 21.53 -33.03
N ARG A 51 -13.95 20.35 -32.50
CA ARG A 51 -13.81 19.05 -33.17
C ARG A 51 -15.14 18.33 -33.08
N GLU A 52 -15.65 17.88 -34.22
CA GLU A 52 -16.81 16.99 -34.27
C GLU A 52 -16.39 15.56 -33.88
N PRO A 53 -17.14 14.86 -33.00
CA PRO A 53 -16.85 13.48 -32.66
C PRO A 53 -17.16 12.56 -33.86
N GLU A 54 -16.22 11.68 -34.19
CA GLU A 54 -16.34 10.74 -35.30
C GLU A 54 -16.33 9.29 -34.79
N GLY A 55 -17.14 8.44 -35.42
CA GLY A 55 -17.10 6.99 -35.18
C GLY A 55 -15.90 6.33 -35.86
N LEU A 56 -15.44 5.19 -35.33
CA LEU A 56 -14.32 4.43 -35.91
C LEU A 56 -14.71 3.76 -37.25
N PRO A 57 -14.09 4.12 -38.39
CA PRO A 57 -14.43 3.53 -39.68
C PRO A 57 -13.94 2.09 -39.81
N VAL A 58 -14.82 1.17 -40.23
CA VAL A 58 -14.51 -0.28 -40.37
C VAL A 58 -13.36 -0.54 -41.35
N GLN A 59 -13.33 0.17 -42.48
CA GLN A 59 -12.26 -0.01 -43.46
C GLN A 59 -10.90 0.40 -42.90
N GLN A 60 -10.88 1.44 -42.05
CA GLN A 60 -9.66 1.93 -41.42
C GLN A 60 -9.13 0.91 -40.39
N THR A 61 -10.00 0.35 -39.55
CA THR A 61 -9.60 -0.67 -38.56
C THR A 61 -9.11 -1.96 -39.21
N GLN A 62 -9.72 -2.41 -40.31
CA GLN A 62 -9.24 -3.55 -41.10
C GLN A 62 -7.86 -3.30 -41.73
N SER A 63 -7.64 -2.08 -42.24
CA SER A 63 -6.34 -1.67 -42.78
C SER A 63 -5.25 -1.70 -41.70
N TRP A 64 -5.53 -1.17 -40.52
CA TRP A 64 -4.59 -1.19 -39.39
C TRP A 64 -4.21 -2.60 -38.96
N GLN A 65 -5.19 -3.51 -38.81
CA GLN A 65 -4.95 -4.91 -38.45
C GLN A 65 -4.10 -5.62 -39.51
N SER A 66 -4.41 -5.41 -40.79
CA SER A 66 -3.68 -6.04 -41.89
C SER A 66 -2.22 -5.57 -41.94
N ARG A 67 -1.98 -4.25 -41.72
CA ARG A 67 -0.63 -3.68 -41.61
C ARG A 67 0.12 -4.19 -40.37
N PHE A 68 -0.55 -4.21 -39.22
CA PHE A 68 0.03 -4.72 -37.98
C PHE A 68 0.48 -6.18 -38.10
N LEU A 69 -0.34 -7.02 -38.74
CA LEU A 69 -0.04 -8.43 -38.99
C LEU A 69 0.90 -8.65 -40.18
N ALA A 70 1.36 -7.62 -40.89
CA ALA A 70 2.40 -7.79 -41.90
C ALA A 70 3.77 -8.12 -41.25
N ASP A 71 3.99 -7.63 -40.03
CA ASP A 71 5.20 -7.88 -39.25
C ASP A 71 5.21 -9.33 -38.71
N PRO A 72 6.22 -10.17 -39.05
CA PRO A 72 6.34 -11.53 -38.53
C PRO A 72 6.45 -11.58 -37.00
N LYS A 73 7.04 -10.57 -36.34
CA LYS A 73 7.10 -10.48 -34.88
C LYS A 73 5.71 -10.41 -34.27
N ASN A 74 4.83 -9.59 -34.86
CA ASN A 74 3.45 -9.45 -34.39
C ASN A 74 2.61 -10.71 -34.65
N LYS A 75 2.88 -11.46 -35.72
CA LYS A 75 2.28 -12.80 -35.93
C LYS A 75 2.70 -13.80 -34.85
N LEU A 76 4.00 -13.83 -34.52
CA LEU A 76 4.51 -14.67 -33.43
C LEU A 76 3.90 -14.28 -32.09
N ALA A 77 3.87 -12.98 -31.78
CA ALA A 77 3.24 -12.45 -30.58
C ALA A 77 1.76 -12.82 -30.52
N LEU A 78 1.01 -12.72 -31.63
CA LEU A 78 -0.38 -13.17 -31.69
C LEU A 78 -0.51 -14.64 -31.30
N THR A 79 0.30 -15.55 -31.86
CA THR A 79 0.25 -16.98 -31.52
C THR A 79 0.53 -17.24 -30.04
N ALA A 80 1.54 -16.59 -29.47
CA ALA A 80 1.94 -16.81 -28.07
C ALA A 80 0.98 -16.13 -27.07
N LEU A 81 0.68 -14.85 -27.27
CA LEU A 81 -0.08 -14.02 -26.32
C LEU A 81 -1.58 -14.30 -26.36
N SER A 82 -2.11 -14.88 -27.45
CA SER A 82 -3.53 -15.31 -27.49
C SER A 82 -3.79 -16.65 -26.80
N THR A 83 -2.74 -17.40 -26.44
CA THR A 83 -2.84 -18.76 -25.89
C THR A 83 -2.29 -18.92 -24.47
N ALA A 84 -1.65 -17.88 -23.91
CA ALA A 84 -1.06 -17.89 -22.58
C ALA A 84 -1.10 -16.49 -21.91
N ASP A 85 -0.87 -16.41 -20.59
CA ASP A 85 -0.78 -15.14 -19.85
C ASP A 85 0.41 -14.31 -20.39
N PRO A 86 0.18 -13.11 -20.97
CA PRO A 86 1.23 -12.25 -21.49
C PRO A 86 2.34 -11.96 -20.49
N ARG A 87 2.03 -11.83 -19.19
CA ARG A 87 3.04 -11.56 -18.16
C ARG A 87 4.01 -12.72 -18.01
N THR A 88 3.55 -13.95 -18.22
CA THR A 88 4.41 -15.14 -18.17
C THR A 88 5.23 -15.25 -19.46
N VAL A 89 4.59 -15.08 -20.62
CA VAL A 89 5.25 -15.17 -21.94
C VAL A 89 6.34 -14.11 -22.10
N LEU A 90 6.08 -12.90 -21.62
CA LEU A 90 6.98 -11.74 -21.77
C LEU A 90 7.93 -11.55 -20.58
N THR A 91 8.01 -12.51 -19.65
CA THR A 91 8.95 -12.41 -18.52
C THR A 91 10.40 -12.49 -19.04
N SER A 92 11.20 -11.46 -18.74
CA SER A 92 12.62 -11.38 -19.09
C SER A 92 13.46 -12.31 -18.21
N THR A 93 14.07 -13.32 -18.83
CA THR A 93 15.02 -14.21 -18.14
C THR A 93 16.31 -13.46 -17.75
N ALA A 94 16.74 -12.50 -18.57
CA ALA A 94 17.94 -11.71 -18.28
C ALA A 94 17.75 -10.86 -17.02
N THR A 95 16.61 -10.18 -16.88
CA THR A 95 16.27 -9.38 -15.70
C THR A 95 16.19 -10.27 -14.46
N LYS A 96 15.54 -11.43 -14.55
CA LYS A 96 15.48 -12.41 -13.45
C LYS A 96 16.88 -12.85 -12.97
N LEU A 97 17.84 -13.00 -13.88
CA LEU A 97 19.23 -13.36 -13.53
C LEU A 97 20.02 -12.18 -12.94
N ALA A 98 19.67 -10.95 -13.33
CA ALA A 98 20.30 -9.73 -12.82
C ALA A 98 19.91 -9.39 -11.38
N ASP A 99 18.79 -9.93 -10.89
CA ASP A 99 18.28 -9.73 -9.52
C ASP A 99 18.47 -10.97 -8.62
N PRO A 100 19.70 -11.31 -8.19
CA PRO A 100 19.90 -12.40 -7.25
C PRO A 100 19.46 -12.02 -5.84
N GLN A 101 19.03 -13.03 -5.07
CA GLN A 101 18.70 -12.93 -3.64
C GLN A 101 19.97 -12.81 -2.74
N ILE A 102 20.92 -11.97 -3.15
CA ILE A 102 22.21 -11.75 -2.48
C ILE A 102 22.33 -10.27 -2.14
N PHE A 103 22.50 -9.96 -0.84
CA PHE A 103 22.50 -8.60 -0.30
C PHE A 103 23.68 -8.44 0.66
N ASN A 104 24.40 -7.32 0.58
CA ASN A 104 25.58 -7.07 1.43
C ASN A 104 25.23 -6.39 2.77
N THR A 105 24.04 -5.80 2.89
CA THR A 105 23.55 -5.19 4.12
C THR A 105 22.21 -5.83 4.49
N ARG A 106 22.14 -6.52 5.63
CA ARG A 106 20.95 -7.28 6.07
C ARG A 106 20.72 -7.10 7.56
N ILE A 107 19.47 -7.12 7.99
CA ILE A 107 19.15 -7.20 9.42
C ILE A 107 19.67 -8.53 10.00
N PRO A 108 20.07 -8.57 11.27
CA PRO A 108 20.65 -9.77 11.88
C PRO A 108 19.65 -10.90 12.11
N PHE A 109 18.34 -10.63 11.94
CA PHE A 109 17.28 -11.62 12.12
C PHE A 109 16.03 -11.25 11.32
N GLU A 110 15.59 -12.12 10.42
CA GLU A 110 14.44 -11.87 9.52
C GLU A 110 13.09 -12.36 10.05
N GLY A 111 13.11 -13.11 11.15
CA GLY A 111 11.92 -13.77 11.69
C GLY A 111 11.41 -14.92 10.81
N GLY A 112 10.70 -15.84 11.44
CA GLY A 112 10.07 -16.99 10.78
C GLY A 112 8.88 -17.48 11.61
N PRO A 113 7.95 -18.26 11.04
CA PRO A 113 7.92 -18.71 9.65
C PRO A 113 7.51 -17.59 8.68
N ILE A 114 7.55 -17.86 7.37
CA ILE A 114 6.93 -16.98 6.39
C ILE A 114 5.41 -17.03 6.57
N THR A 115 4.81 -15.86 6.63
CA THR A 115 3.40 -15.69 6.93
C THR A 115 2.53 -15.76 5.67
N ASN A 116 1.24 -16.08 5.80
CA ASN A 116 0.32 -16.13 4.66
C ASN A 116 -1.07 -15.54 4.99
N GLN A 117 -1.39 -14.39 4.41
CA GLN A 117 -2.68 -13.71 4.55
C GLN A 117 -3.82 -14.40 3.78
N ARG A 118 -3.48 -15.21 2.77
CA ARG A 118 -4.41 -15.92 1.88
C ARG A 118 -5.38 -14.95 1.20
N SER A 119 -6.64 -15.33 1.04
CA SER A 119 -7.68 -14.54 0.37
C SER A 119 -8.29 -13.49 1.31
N SER A 120 -7.43 -12.61 1.84
CA SER A 120 -7.83 -11.47 2.67
C SER A 120 -6.88 -10.29 2.46
N GLY A 121 -7.38 -9.06 2.63
CA GLY A 121 -6.61 -7.83 2.48
C GLY A 121 -5.88 -7.42 3.76
N ARG A 122 -5.25 -8.37 4.46
CA ARG A 122 -4.64 -8.14 5.79
C ARG A 122 -3.14 -7.80 5.72
N CYS A 123 -2.60 -7.52 4.55
CA CYS A 123 -1.15 -7.33 4.32
C CYS A 123 -0.51 -6.35 5.30
N TRP A 124 -1.17 -5.23 5.60
CA TRP A 124 -0.71 -4.23 6.56
C TRP A 124 -0.61 -4.75 8.01
N LEU A 125 -1.53 -5.63 8.44
CA LEU A 125 -1.46 -6.31 9.74
C LEU A 125 -0.28 -7.30 9.76
N PHE A 126 -0.10 -8.06 8.69
CA PHE A 126 1.01 -9.01 8.55
C PHE A 126 2.37 -8.30 8.51
N ALA A 127 2.53 -7.27 7.70
CA ALA A 127 3.76 -6.49 7.61
C ALA A 127 4.11 -5.83 8.96
N SER A 128 3.13 -5.25 9.65
CA SER A 128 3.36 -4.62 10.96
C SER A 128 3.73 -5.66 12.03
N THR A 129 3.02 -6.79 12.09
CA THR A 129 3.35 -7.86 13.04
C THR A 129 4.67 -8.56 12.69
N ASN A 130 5.08 -8.60 11.42
CA ASN A 130 6.40 -9.06 10.97
C ASN A 130 7.52 -8.13 11.42
N VAL A 131 7.28 -6.82 11.53
CA VAL A 131 8.21 -5.87 12.18
C VAL A 131 8.30 -6.15 13.69
N PHE A 132 7.15 -6.29 14.37
CA PHE A 132 7.10 -6.45 15.84
C PHE A 132 7.73 -7.76 16.33
N ARG A 133 7.48 -8.86 15.60
CA ARG A 133 7.88 -10.21 16.04
C ARG A 133 9.38 -10.37 16.17
N VAL A 134 10.19 -9.66 15.38
CA VAL A 134 11.66 -9.80 15.40
C VAL A 134 12.21 -9.51 16.81
N ALA A 135 11.68 -8.49 17.48
CA ALA A 135 12.06 -8.15 18.85
C ALA A 135 11.56 -9.19 19.86
N LEU A 136 10.31 -9.63 19.75
CA LEU A 136 9.72 -10.65 20.64
C LEU A 136 10.44 -12.00 20.53
N MET A 137 10.80 -12.40 19.32
CA MET A 137 11.57 -13.63 19.07
C MET A 137 12.96 -13.58 19.69
N ARG A 138 13.61 -12.41 19.68
CA ARG A 138 14.88 -12.23 20.40
C ARG A 138 14.67 -12.29 21.91
N ARG A 139 13.66 -11.58 22.42
CA ARG A 139 13.35 -11.52 23.86
C ARG A 139 13.07 -12.88 24.47
N TYR A 140 12.24 -13.69 23.83
CA TYR A 140 11.82 -15.00 24.33
C TYR A 140 12.67 -16.15 23.76
N ALA A 141 13.77 -15.84 23.07
CA ALA A 141 14.65 -16.82 22.43
C ALA A 141 13.84 -17.84 21.59
N LEU A 142 13.09 -17.38 20.60
CA LEU A 142 12.22 -18.21 19.75
C LEU A 142 12.87 -18.45 18.39
N ASP A 143 12.81 -19.70 17.91
CA ASP A 143 13.20 -20.03 16.53
C ASP A 143 12.13 -19.62 15.51
N SER A 144 10.86 -19.80 15.87
CA SER A 144 9.71 -19.43 15.05
C SER A 144 8.59 -18.85 15.92
N PHE A 145 7.92 -17.80 15.43
CA PHE A 145 6.85 -17.11 16.16
C PHE A 145 6.00 -16.25 15.22
N GLU A 146 4.70 -16.25 15.48
CA GLU A 146 3.75 -15.35 14.86
C GLU A 146 2.89 -14.69 15.93
N LEU A 147 2.59 -13.41 15.73
CA LEU A 147 1.52 -12.70 16.41
C LEU A 147 0.20 -13.01 15.72
N SER A 148 -0.90 -12.98 16.46
CA SER A 148 -2.22 -13.20 15.88
C SER A 148 -2.67 -12.02 15.03
N GLN A 149 -2.60 -12.18 13.70
CA GLN A 149 -3.16 -11.20 12.78
C GLN A 149 -4.69 -11.27 12.78
N SER A 150 -5.27 -12.45 13.03
CA SER A 150 -6.72 -12.64 13.22
C SER A 150 -7.26 -11.83 14.41
N TYR A 151 -6.48 -11.71 15.48
CA TYR A 151 -6.86 -10.93 16.66
C TYR A 151 -7.03 -9.45 16.34
N LEU A 152 -6.03 -8.86 15.65
CA LEU A 152 -6.11 -7.47 15.20
C LEU A 152 -7.20 -7.29 14.15
N PHE A 153 -7.37 -8.24 13.23
CA PHE A 153 -8.40 -8.21 12.19
C PHE A 153 -9.82 -8.17 12.76
N PHE A 154 -10.10 -8.94 13.82
CA PHE A 154 -11.39 -8.91 14.52
C PHE A 154 -11.70 -7.50 15.03
N TRP A 155 -10.77 -6.93 15.79
CA TRP A 155 -10.98 -5.63 16.42
C TRP A 155 -11.03 -4.49 15.40
N ASP A 156 -10.20 -4.56 14.36
CA ASP A 156 -10.22 -3.60 13.26
C ASP A 156 -11.57 -3.59 12.54
N LYS A 157 -12.12 -4.76 12.21
CA LYS A 157 -13.42 -4.84 11.54
C LYS A 157 -14.55 -4.27 12.40
N LEU A 158 -14.52 -4.54 13.71
CA LEU A 158 -15.49 -4.00 14.65
C LEU A 158 -15.37 -2.48 14.78
N GLU A 159 -14.15 -1.98 14.98
CA GLU A 159 -13.91 -0.55 15.15
C GLU A 159 -14.20 0.24 13.87
N LYS A 160 -13.77 -0.23 12.70
CA LYS A 160 -14.12 0.38 11.41
C LYS A 160 -15.63 0.41 11.19
N SER A 161 -16.37 -0.61 11.65
CA SER A 161 -17.83 -0.60 11.58
C SER A 161 -18.41 0.54 12.42
N ASN A 162 -17.94 0.71 13.67
CA ASN A 162 -18.35 1.82 14.51
C ASN A 162 -17.95 3.17 13.92
N TYR A 163 -16.71 3.29 13.43
CA TYR A 163 -16.18 4.49 12.81
C TYR A 163 -17.00 4.88 11.58
N PHE A 164 -17.31 3.93 10.68
CA PHE A 164 -18.20 4.16 9.55
C PHE A 164 -19.58 4.69 9.97
N LEU A 165 -20.21 4.10 11.00
CA LEU A 165 -21.52 4.57 11.45
C LEU A 165 -21.47 6.00 12.01
N GLU A 166 -20.39 6.38 12.70
CA GLU A 166 -20.18 7.78 13.12
C GLU A 166 -20.00 8.72 11.93
N GLN A 167 -19.25 8.30 10.90
CA GLN A 167 -19.09 9.08 9.67
C GLN A 167 -20.43 9.29 8.94
N ILE A 168 -21.31 8.29 8.97
CA ILE A 168 -22.66 8.42 8.41
C ILE A 168 -23.52 9.40 9.23
N ILE A 169 -23.46 9.34 10.56
CA ILE A 169 -24.17 10.29 11.43
C ILE A 169 -23.69 11.72 11.17
N ASP A 170 -22.37 11.92 11.14
CA ASP A 170 -21.73 13.21 10.88
C ASP A 170 -22.14 13.80 9.53
N THR A 171 -22.01 13.02 8.44
CA THR A 171 -22.39 13.47 7.09
C THR A 171 -23.89 13.75 6.98
N ALA A 172 -24.76 12.97 7.63
CA ALA A 172 -26.19 13.26 7.62
C ALA A 172 -26.53 14.55 8.38
N ALA A 173 -25.86 14.81 9.52
CA ALA A 173 -26.03 16.02 10.31
C ALA A 173 -25.51 17.25 9.57
N ALA A 174 -24.46 17.10 8.76
CA ALA A 174 -23.94 18.14 7.88
C ALA A 174 -24.81 18.41 6.64
N GLY A 175 -25.86 17.60 6.40
CA GLY A 175 -26.76 17.76 5.25
C GLY A 175 -26.18 17.22 3.93
N GLU A 176 -25.14 16.39 3.97
CA GLU A 176 -24.58 15.74 2.78
C GLU A 176 -25.61 14.81 2.12
N ASP A 177 -25.73 14.88 0.80
CA ASP A 177 -26.65 14.05 0.03
C ASP A 177 -26.21 12.57 0.00
N LEU A 178 -27.17 11.65 0.03
CA LEU A 178 -26.92 10.21 -0.04
C LEU A 178 -26.18 9.85 -1.34
N ASP A 179 -26.57 10.48 -2.44
CA ASP A 179 -25.97 10.25 -3.76
C ASP A 179 -24.74 11.15 -4.02
N GLY A 180 -24.39 11.98 -3.03
CA GLY A 180 -23.21 12.83 -3.07
C GLY A 180 -21.91 12.03 -3.05
N ARG A 181 -20.85 12.58 -3.66
CA ARG A 181 -19.55 11.92 -3.80
C ARG A 181 -18.98 11.41 -2.47
N LEU A 182 -19.09 12.20 -1.39
CA LEU A 182 -18.56 11.84 -0.08
C LEU A 182 -19.29 10.62 0.52
N VAL A 183 -20.63 10.65 0.56
CA VAL A 183 -21.42 9.55 1.12
C VAL A 183 -21.28 8.28 0.26
N GLN A 184 -21.28 8.41 -1.06
CA GLN A 184 -21.04 7.28 -1.96
C GLN A 184 -19.62 6.71 -1.83
N ALA A 185 -18.59 7.54 -1.61
CA ALA A 185 -17.24 7.07 -1.33
C ALA A 185 -17.18 6.26 -0.03
N LEU A 186 -17.81 6.74 1.04
CA LEU A 186 -17.94 5.98 2.30
C LEU A 186 -18.68 4.64 2.11
N LEU A 187 -19.72 4.62 1.27
CA LEU A 187 -20.54 3.42 0.98
C LEU A 187 -19.88 2.45 -0.02
N GLY A 188 -18.89 2.92 -0.79
CA GLY A 188 -18.13 2.15 -1.76
C GLY A 188 -17.16 1.19 -1.08
N ASP A 189 -16.26 1.74 -0.24
CA ASP A 189 -15.22 0.96 0.44
C ASP A 189 -15.48 0.77 1.96
N ILE A 190 -16.69 0.32 2.29
CA ILE A 190 -17.09 0.10 3.69
C ILE A 190 -16.22 -1.00 4.30
N VAL A 191 -15.57 -0.72 5.44
CA VAL A 191 -14.83 -1.69 6.27
C VAL A 191 -13.90 -2.64 5.49
N SER A 192 -13.18 -2.14 4.48
CA SER A 192 -12.15 -2.92 3.79
C SER A 192 -11.18 -3.58 4.76
N ASP A 193 -10.61 -4.70 4.33
CA ASP A 193 -9.57 -5.38 5.12
C ASP A 193 -8.33 -4.51 5.26
N GLY A 194 -8.03 -3.67 4.26
CA GLY A 194 -6.83 -2.83 4.19
C GLY A 194 -6.80 -1.72 5.22
N GLY A 195 -5.61 -1.20 5.49
CA GLY A 195 -5.41 -0.16 6.48
C GLY A 195 -4.03 0.48 6.39
N GLN A 196 -3.67 1.21 7.43
CA GLN A 196 -2.45 2.00 7.52
C GLN A 196 -1.70 1.76 8.83
N TRP A 197 -0.43 2.16 8.89
CA TRP A 197 0.40 1.96 10.09
C TRP A 197 -0.22 2.54 11.37
N ASP A 198 -0.70 3.79 11.32
CA ASP A 198 -1.33 4.46 12.47
C ASP A 198 -2.59 3.71 12.94
N MET A 199 -3.30 3.02 12.03
CA MET A 199 -4.45 2.18 12.36
C MET A 199 -4.03 0.92 13.12
N VAL A 200 -2.84 0.35 12.85
CA VAL A 200 -2.29 -0.76 13.65
C VAL A 200 -1.91 -0.27 15.03
N TYR A 201 -1.25 0.90 15.11
CA TYR A 201 -0.92 1.53 16.38
C TYR A 201 -2.18 1.69 17.25
N ASN A 202 -3.26 2.22 16.70
CA ASN A 202 -4.53 2.38 17.41
C ASN A 202 -5.06 1.04 17.98
N LEU A 203 -4.99 -0.03 17.19
CA LEU A 203 -5.42 -1.37 17.61
C LEU A 203 -4.52 -1.93 18.72
N VAL A 204 -3.21 -1.84 18.57
CA VAL A 204 -2.24 -2.35 19.54
C VAL A 204 -2.34 -1.58 20.86
N GLN A 205 -2.52 -0.26 20.82
CA GLN A 205 -2.72 0.55 22.02
C GLN A 205 -4.01 0.19 22.76
N LYS A 206 -5.12 -0.01 22.03
CA LYS A 206 -6.42 -0.30 22.65
C LYS A 206 -6.55 -1.75 23.09
N TYR A 207 -6.14 -2.70 22.27
CA TYR A 207 -6.40 -4.14 22.45
C TYR A 207 -5.16 -4.96 22.78
N GLY A 208 -3.96 -4.47 22.49
CA GLY A 208 -2.73 -5.21 22.68
C GLY A 208 -2.47 -6.25 21.58
N LEU A 209 -1.68 -7.27 21.93
CA LEU A 209 -1.24 -8.31 21.02
C LEU A 209 -1.32 -9.68 21.70
N VAL A 210 -1.54 -10.73 20.93
CA VAL A 210 -1.48 -12.12 21.41
C VAL A 210 -0.69 -12.99 20.44
N PRO A 211 -0.03 -14.06 20.91
CA PRO A 211 0.54 -15.10 20.05
C PRO A 211 -0.51 -15.73 19.12
N GLN A 212 -0.12 -16.07 17.89
CA GLN A 212 -0.96 -16.78 16.90
C GLN A 212 -1.51 -18.10 17.46
N ALA A 213 -0.74 -18.78 18.33
CA ALA A 213 -1.15 -20.03 18.97
C ALA A 213 -2.39 -19.90 19.87
N LEU A 214 -2.71 -18.70 20.37
CA LEU A 214 -3.88 -18.46 21.22
C LEU A 214 -5.13 -18.06 20.46
N TYR A 215 -4.97 -17.49 19.27
CA TYR A 215 -6.07 -17.06 18.43
C TYR A 215 -5.68 -17.23 16.95
N PRO A 216 -5.76 -18.45 16.41
CA PRO A 216 -5.32 -18.74 15.05
C PRO A 216 -6.28 -18.18 14.00
N ASP A 217 -5.84 -18.19 12.74
CA ASP A 217 -6.70 -17.83 11.61
C ASP A 217 -7.89 -18.80 11.47
N SER A 218 -9.10 -18.25 11.54
CA SER A 218 -10.32 -18.98 11.16
C SER A 218 -10.45 -19.07 9.64
N TRP A 219 -11.42 -19.84 9.14
CA TRP A 219 -11.71 -19.88 7.71
C TRP A 219 -12.02 -18.49 7.13
N ASN A 220 -12.79 -17.67 7.84
CA ASN A 220 -13.13 -16.31 7.40
C ASN A 220 -11.96 -15.33 7.51
N ALA A 221 -11.01 -15.55 8.42
CA ALA A 221 -9.77 -14.77 8.45
C ALA A 221 -8.93 -15.02 7.18
N MET A 222 -8.93 -16.26 6.68
CA MET A 222 -8.25 -16.67 5.45
C MET A 222 -9.02 -16.34 4.16
N ASN A 223 -10.33 -16.15 4.24
CA ASN A 223 -11.25 -15.97 3.11
C ASN A 223 -12.32 -14.94 3.47
N SER A 224 -11.94 -13.67 3.55
CA SER A 224 -12.78 -12.61 4.15
C SER A 224 -13.96 -12.19 3.28
N GLY A 225 -14.03 -12.60 2.01
CA GLY A 225 -15.05 -12.14 1.06
C GLY A 225 -16.50 -12.33 1.54
N VAL A 226 -16.83 -13.48 2.12
CA VAL A 226 -18.19 -13.76 2.64
C VAL A 226 -18.49 -12.90 3.86
N LEU A 227 -17.56 -12.86 4.83
CA LEU A 227 -17.70 -12.03 6.03
C LEU A 227 -17.90 -10.55 5.67
N ASN A 228 -17.06 -10.04 4.77
CA ASN A 228 -17.13 -8.66 4.29
C ASN A 228 -18.47 -8.40 3.59
N SER A 229 -18.98 -9.31 2.76
CA SER A 229 -20.28 -9.15 2.11
C SER A 229 -21.42 -8.97 3.13
N ILE A 230 -21.45 -9.81 4.18
CA ILE A 230 -22.47 -9.75 5.23
C ILE A 230 -22.37 -8.43 6.00
N VAL A 231 -21.17 -8.08 6.50
CA VAL A 231 -20.96 -6.87 7.30
C VAL A 231 -21.25 -5.61 6.46
N LYS A 232 -20.72 -5.51 5.24
CA LYS A 232 -20.97 -4.35 4.35
C LYS A 232 -22.46 -4.20 4.04
N THR A 233 -23.19 -5.29 3.83
CA THR A 233 -24.64 -5.24 3.59
C THR A 233 -25.39 -4.66 4.80
N LYS A 234 -25.11 -5.16 6.01
CA LYS A 234 -25.73 -4.63 7.24
C LYS A 234 -25.36 -3.17 7.48
N LEU A 235 -24.11 -2.78 7.24
CA LEU A 235 -23.69 -1.39 7.41
C LEU A 235 -24.38 -0.43 6.43
N ARG A 236 -24.65 -0.84 5.18
CA ARG A 236 -25.45 -0.04 4.25
C ARG A 236 -26.89 0.14 4.72
N GLU A 237 -27.51 -0.94 5.20
CA GLU A 237 -28.85 -0.88 5.81
C GLU A 237 -28.88 0.07 7.01
N TYR A 238 -27.90 -0.05 7.91
CA TYR A 238 -27.77 0.82 9.07
C TYR A 238 -27.51 2.27 8.69
N ALA A 239 -26.73 2.52 7.65
CA ALA A 239 -26.49 3.87 7.17
C ALA A 239 -27.79 4.57 6.75
N LEU A 240 -28.67 3.87 6.02
CA LEU A 240 -29.99 4.41 5.65
C LEU A 240 -30.86 4.71 6.88
N VAL A 241 -30.86 3.79 7.86
CA VAL A 241 -31.62 3.97 9.11
C VAL A 241 -31.11 5.19 9.89
N LEU A 242 -29.80 5.30 10.10
CA LEU A 242 -29.20 6.40 10.85
C LEU A 242 -29.41 7.75 10.16
N ARG A 243 -29.23 7.82 8.84
CA ARG A 243 -29.48 9.05 8.07
C ARG A 243 -30.92 9.51 8.20
N LYS A 244 -31.89 8.60 8.06
CA LYS A 244 -33.31 8.90 8.25
C LYS A 244 -33.60 9.44 9.65
N LEU A 245 -33.02 8.82 10.69
CA LEU A 245 -33.19 9.27 12.07
C LEU A 245 -32.66 10.69 12.26
N VAL A 246 -31.45 10.98 11.80
CA VAL A 246 -30.83 12.32 11.89
C VAL A 246 -31.64 13.38 11.13
N GLN A 247 -32.13 13.05 9.94
CA GLN A 247 -32.88 13.98 9.08
C GLN A 247 -34.33 14.20 9.52
N SER A 248 -34.92 13.29 10.32
CA SER A 248 -36.32 13.36 10.78
C SER A 248 -36.60 14.30 11.98
N SER A 249 -35.71 15.27 12.24
CA SER A 249 -35.82 16.17 13.40
C SER A 249 -37.02 17.12 13.28
N PRO A 250 -37.88 17.27 14.32
CA PRO A 250 -37.51 17.39 15.74
C PRO A 250 -37.75 16.15 16.64
N SER A 251 -38.04 14.97 16.10
CA SER A 251 -38.47 13.79 16.90
C SER A 251 -37.36 12.86 17.41
N THR A 252 -36.13 12.95 16.89
CA THR A 252 -35.03 12.05 17.26
C THR A 252 -34.13 12.69 18.31
N THR A 253 -33.95 12.03 19.45
CA THR A 253 -33.01 12.46 20.50
C THR A 253 -31.64 11.80 20.35
N ALA A 254 -30.60 12.41 20.94
CA ALA A 254 -29.23 11.85 20.95
C ALA A 254 -29.17 10.47 21.63
N GLU A 255 -29.99 10.24 22.66
CA GLU A 255 -30.09 8.95 23.35
C GLU A 255 -30.68 7.87 22.43
N THR A 256 -31.71 8.22 21.67
CA THR A 256 -32.35 7.31 20.71
C THR A 256 -31.38 6.91 19.60
N LEU A 257 -30.62 7.88 19.08
CA LEU A 257 -29.58 7.64 18.08
C LEU A 257 -28.48 6.73 18.62
N THR A 258 -28.00 7.03 19.83
CA THR A 258 -26.96 6.25 20.52
C THR A 258 -27.39 4.81 20.77
N ALA A 259 -28.59 4.60 21.32
CA ALA A 259 -29.13 3.27 21.59
C ALA A 259 -29.36 2.46 20.30
N THR A 260 -29.76 3.14 19.22
CA THR A 260 -29.91 2.50 17.90
C THR A 260 -28.56 2.03 17.36
N LYS A 261 -27.54 2.90 17.36
CA LYS A 261 -26.19 2.53 16.93
C LYS A 261 -25.60 1.42 17.80
N GLU A 262 -25.83 1.44 19.11
CA GLU A 262 -25.37 0.38 20.01
C GLU A 262 -25.97 -0.98 19.64
N LYS A 263 -27.26 -1.03 19.31
CA LYS A 263 -27.91 -2.26 18.81
C LYS A 263 -27.25 -2.75 17.52
N MET A 264 -27.01 -1.86 16.57
CA MET A 264 -26.33 -2.17 15.31
C MET A 264 -24.93 -2.76 15.56
N MET A 265 -24.16 -2.16 16.47
CA MET A 265 -22.84 -2.65 16.84
C MET A 265 -22.87 -4.01 17.53
N ARG A 266 -23.88 -4.32 18.35
CA ARG A 266 -24.06 -5.67 18.93
C ARG A 266 -24.34 -6.73 17.86
N GLU A 267 -25.10 -6.37 16.82
CA GLU A 267 -25.36 -7.26 15.68
C GLU A 267 -24.06 -7.51 14.88
N ILE A 268 -23.27 -6.48 14.60
CA ILE A 268 -21.95 -6.63 13.96
C ILE A 268 -21.02 -7.49 14.82
N LEU A 269 -20.91 -7.22 16.12
CA LEU A 269 -20.09 -8.02 17.04
C LEU A 269 -20.49 -9.50 17.01
N SER A 270 -21.78 -9.79 16.95
CA SER A 270 -22.30 -11.16 16.86
C SER A 270 -21.86 -11.85 15.56
N ILE A 271 -21.96 -11.14 14.42
CA ILE A 271 -21.50 -11.64 13.12
C ILE A 271 -19.99 -11.96 13.17
N LEU A 272 -19.17 -11.03 13.67
CA LEU A 272 -17.72 -11.20 13.78
C LEU A 272 -17.37 -12.38 14.71
N THR A 273 -18.03 -12.49 15.85
CA THR A 273 -17.81 -13.58 16.82
C THR A 273 -18.16 -14.94 16.23
N LEU A 274 -19.25 -15.05 15.46
CA LEU A 274 -19.61 -16.29 14.78
C LEU A 274 -18.65 -16.65 13.64
N ALA A 275 -18.07 -15.66 12.95
CA ALA A 275 -17.21 -15.89 11.80
C ALA A 275 -15.72 -16.12 12.16
N LEU A 276 -15.24 -15.46 13.22
CA LEU A 276 -13.83 -15.42 13.62
C LEU A 276 -13.57 -16.12 14.95
N GLY A 277 -14.60 -16.36 15.76
CA GLY A 277 -14.49 -16.79 17.14
C GLY A 277 -14.43 -15.60 18.12
N PRO A 278 -14.56 -15.85 19.44
CA PRO A 278 -14.36 -14.82 20.45
C PRO A 278 -12.85 -14.58 20.66
N PRO A 279 -12.35 -13.34 20.51
CA PRO A 279 -10.95 -13.04 20.77
C PRO A 279 -10.63 -13.08 22.27
N PRO A 280 -9.37 -13.35 22.67
CA PRO A 280 -8.92 -13.13 24.04
C PRO A 280 -9.23 -11.72 24.54
N ASN A 281 -9.76 -11.59 25.76
CA ASN A 281 -10.10 -10.29 26.32
C ASN A 281 -8.81 -9.45 26.52
N PRO A 282 -8.75 -8.19 26.04
CA PRO A 282 -7.60 -7.30 26.21
C PRO A 282 -7.13 -7.08 27.65
N ARG A 283 -8.02 -7.28 28.63
CA ARG A 283 -7.77 -7.04 30.06
C ARG A 283 -7.61 -8.31 30.89
N ASP A 284 -8.00 -9.46 30.35
CA ASP A 284 -7.85 -10.72 31.07
C ASP A 284 -6.48 -11.32 30.77
N GLU A 285 -5.96 -12.08 31.73
CA GLU A 285 -4.71 -12.81 31.53
C GLU A 285 -4.94 -14.02 30.61
N PHE A 286 -4.06 -14.21 29.65
CA PHE A 286 -3.88 -15.47 28.95
C PHE A 286 -2.63 -16.19 29.46
N THR A 287 -2.58 -17.50 29.25
CA THR A 287 -1.40 -18.33 29.48
C THR A 287 -0.84 -18.78 28.14
N TRP A 288 0.42 -18.46 27.86
CA TRP A 288 1.13 -18.90 26.67
C TRP A 288 2.28 -19.82 27.05
N THR A 289 2.22 -21.06 26.58
CA THR A 289 3.30 -22.05 26.74
C THR A 289 4.05 -22.19 25.43
N TYR A 290 5.38 -22.12 25.47
CA TYR A 290 6.24 -22.17 24.28
C TYR A 290 7.57 -22.87 24.57
N LEU A 291 8.26 -23.26 23.51
CA LEU A 291 9.63 -23.76 23.54
C LEU A 291 10.58 -22.64 23.09
N ASP A 292 11.68 -22.46 23.81
CA ASP A 292 12.79 -21.63 23.33
C ASP A 292 13.66 -22.38 22.30
N LYS A 293 14.68 -21.71 21.75
CA LYS A 293 15.64 -22.30 20.78
C LYS A 293 16.39 -23.51 21.31
N SER A 294 16.45 -23.68 22.62
CA SER A 294 17.11 -24.83 23.29
C SER A 294 16.11 -25.95 23.58
N SER A 295 14.90 -25.91 23.02
CA SER A 295 13.79 -26.83 23.29
C SER A 295 13.35 -26.85 24.76
N LYS A 296 13.62 -25.78 25.53
CA LYS A 296 13.19 -25.70 26.93
C LYS A 296 11.77 -25.11 27.01
N PRO A 297 10.86 -25.72 27.79
CA PRO A 297 9.50 -25.20 27.96
C PRO A 297 9.48 -23.98 28.89
N HIS A 298 8.67 -23.00 28.51
CA HIS A 298 8.37 -21.80 29.28
C HIS A 298 6.87 -21.56 29.32
N THR A 299 6.41 -20.86 30.35
CA THR A 299 5.03 -20.41 30.49
C THR A 299 5.02 -18.94 30.85
N LEU A 300 4.32 -18.14 30.05
CA LEU A 300 4.07 -16.73 30.31
C LEU A 300 2.59 -16.54 30.63
N LYS A 301 2.29 -15.89 31.75
CA LYS A 301 0.95 -15.41 32.09
C LYS A 301 0.95 -13.89 32.02
N THR A 302 0.11 -13.32 31.16
CA THR A 302 0.09 -11.88 30.90
C THR A 302 -1.22 -11.47 30.24
N THR A 303 -1.49 -10.16 30.11
CA THR A 303 -2.61 -9.64 29.33
C THR A 303 -2.14 -9.26 27.92
N PRO A 304 -3.04 -9.17 26.92
CA PRO A 304 -2.69 -8.69 25.58
C PRO A 304 -1.98 -7.33 25.56
N GLN A 305 -2.44 -6.37 26.37
CA GLN A 305 -1.80 -5.04 26.46
C GLN A 305 -0.42 -5.10 27.12
N ALA A 306 -0.23 -5.94 28.14
CA ALA A 306 1.07 -6.14 28.76
C ALA A 306 2.04 -6.84 27.79
N PHE A 307 1.57 -7.83 27.03
CA PHE A 307 2.36 -8.51 26.00
C PHE A 307 2.84 -7.56 24.90
N ALA A 308 1.99 -6.64 24.44
CA ALA A 308 2.38 -5.62 23.46
C ALA A 308 3.46 -4.66 23.99
N ARG A 309 3.37 -4.25 25.26
CA ARG A 309 4.42 -3.45 25.93
C ARG A 309 5.73 -4.22 26.13
N ASP A 310 5.68 -5.54 26.04
CA ASP A 310 6.85 -6.41 26.21
C ASP A 310 7.71 -6.52 24.94
N ILE A 311 7.30 -5.90 23.83
CA ILE A 311 8.13 -5.76 22.62
C ILE A 311 9.42 -5.02 23.02
N TYR A 312 10.51 -5.77 23.11
CA TYR A 312 11.81 -5.26 23.56
C TYR A 312 12.93 -6.15 23.04
N SER A 313 13.93 -5.54 22.42
CA SER A 313 15.22 -6.15 22.12
C SER A 313 16.30 -5.10 22.27
N SER A 314 17.20 -5.29 23.24
CA SER A 314 18.38 -4.42 23.43
C SER A 314 19.29 -4.44 22.21
N ASP A 315 19.46 -5.63 21.62
CA ASP A 315 20.38 -5.86 20.50
C ASP A 315 19.89 -5.19 19.22
N LEU A 316 18.57 -5.24 18.98
CA LEU A 316 17.95 -4.62 17.81
C LEU A 316 17.50 -3.19 18.07
N ARG A 317 17.50 -2.73 19.33
CA ARG A 317 16.99 -1.41 19.75
C ARG A 317 15.53 -1.16 19.35
N ILE A 318 14.73 -2.23 19.25
CA ILE A 318 13.29 -2.20 19.01
C ILE A 318 12.59 -2.30 20.36
N THR A 319 11.73 -1.34 20.67
CA THR A 319 10.89 -1.35 21.86
C THR A 319 9.47 -0.93 21.49
N SER A 320 8.49 -1.20 22.35
CA SER A 320 7.12 -0.70 22.14
C SER A 320 7.10 0.83 21.97
N SER A 321 7.89 1.57 22.75
CA SER A 321 7.96 3.04 22.62
C SER A 321 8.59 3.51 21.31
N VAL A 322 9.57 2.78 20.79
CA VAL A 322 10.14 3.06 19.45
C VAL A 322 9.06 2.88 18.39
N ILE A 323 8.33 1.76 18.43
CA ILE A 323 7.21 1.48 17.51
C ILE A 323 6.13 2.57 17.60
N ASP A 324 5.76 2.98 18.81
CA ASP A 324 4.78 4.04 19.06
C ASP A 324 5.20 5.39 18.43
N SER A 325 6.51 5.67 18.43
CA SER A 325 7.09 6.88 17.86
C SER A 325 7.35 6.83 16.35
N MET A 326 7.19 5.67 15.71
CA MET A 326 7.43 5.55 14.27
C MET A 326 6.49 6.45 13.47
N VAL A 327 7.01 6.93 12.35
CA VAL A 327 6.31 7.83 11.44
C VAL A 327 6.29 7.26 10.03
N SER A 328 5.22 7.51 9.29
CA SER A 328 5.14 7.16 7.88
C SER A 328 5.79 8.26 7.05
N LEU A 329 6.90 7.94 6.38
CA LEU A 329 7.37 8.72 5.24
C LEU A 329 6.60 8.31 4.00
N VAL A 330 6.29 9.28 3.15
CA VAL A 330 5.76 9.00 1.82
C VAL A 330 6.54 9.74 0.74
N HIS A 331 6.52 9.20 -0.47
CA HIS A 331 6.93 9.92 -1.67
C HIS A 331 5.73 10.08 -2.59
N ASP A 332 5.03 11.20 -2.42
CA ASP A 332 3.95 11.64 -3.28
C ASP A 332 4.41 12.85 -4.11
N PRO A 333 4.85 12.63 -5.37
CA PRO A 333 5.37 13.70 -6.22
C PRO A 333 4.28 14.66 -6.73
N ARG A 334 3.01 14.49 -6.34
CA ARG A 334 1.94 15.47 -6.62
C ARG A 334 2.03 16.69 -5.69
N HIS A 335 2.75 16.57 -4.58
CA HIS A 335 2.89 17.56 -3.52
C HIS A 335 4.37 17.87 -3.27
N GLU A 336 4.67 19.07 -2.78
CA GLU A 336 6.04 19.45 -2.44
C GLU A 336 6.60 18.57 -1.31
N PRO A 337 7.90 18.21 -1.34
CA PRO A 337 8.57 17.56 -0.22
C PRO A 337 8.50 18.41 1.06
N LEU A 338 8.73 17.75 2.21
CA LEU A 338 8.70 18.35 3.55
C LEU A 338 7.34 18.94 3.94
N THR A 339 6.26 18.33 3.43
CA THR A 339 4.89 18.64 3.82
C THR A 339 4.31 17.50 4.65
N LEU A 340 3.51 17.85 5.67
CA LEU A 340 2.71 16.86 6.38
C LEU A 340 1.40 16.68 5.62
N LEU A 341 1.03 15.43 5.33
CA LEU A 341 -0.19 15.07 4.64
C LEU A 341 -1.09 14.25 5.57
N THR A 342 -2.39 14.35 5.40
CA THR A 342 -3.40 13.45 6.00
C THR A 342 -4.48 13.18 4.97
N VAL A 343 -5.16 12.05 5.06
CA VAL A 343 -6.34 11.75 4.22
C VAL A 343 -7.59 11.96 5.08
N ASP A 344 -8.51 12.77 4.58
CA ASP A 344 -9.76 13.07 5.26
C ASP A 344 -10.54 11.79 5.56
N ARG A 345 -11.07 11.70 6.78
CA ARG A 345 -11.89 10.58 7.28
C ARG A 345 -11.22 9.19 7.22
N LEU A 346 -9.94 9.06 6.86
CA LEU A 346 -9.24 7.77 6.89
C LEU A 346 -8.88 7.36 8.33
N GLY A 347 -9.43 6.24 8.79
CA GLY A 347 -9.17 5.72 10.13
C GLY A 347 -9.94 4.44 10.46
N ASN A 348 -9.74 3.92 11.66
CA ASN A 348 -10.46 2.75 12.18
C ASN A 348 -11.08 2.95 13.55
N ILE A 349 -10.43 3.64 14.48
CA ILE A 349 -10.93 3.85 15.85
C ILE A 349 -11.37 5.30 16.04
N VAL A 350 -12.60 5.50 16.49
CA VAL A 350 -13.13 6.84 16.82
C VAL A 350 -12.31 7.43 17.97
N GLY A 351 -11.75 8.63 17.77
CA GLY A 351 -10.84 9.27 18.72
C GLY A 351 -9.42 8.67 18.78
N GLY A 352 -9.09 7.75 17.86
CA GLY A 352 -7.74 7.24 17.68
C GLY A 352 -6.78 8.26 17.04
N ARG A 353 -5.51 7.89 16.93
CA ARG A 353 -4.50 8.63 16.18
C ARG A 353 -4.91 8.69 14.70
N GLY A 354 -4.91 9.89 14.12
CA GLY A 354 -5.14 10.10 12.70
C GLY A 354 -3.98 9.60 11.84
N VAL A 355 -4.27 9.20 10.60
CA VAL A 355 -3.24 8.77 9.65
C VAL A 355 -2.50 9.98 9.12
N THR A 356 -1.19 10.05 9.33
CA THR A 356 -0.37 11.17 8.84
C THR A 356 0.86 10.68 8.11
N TYR A 357 1.29 11.46 7.12
CA TYR A 357 2.44 11.15 6.30
C TYR A 357 3.37 12.35 6.20
N VAL A 358 4.67 12.15 6.39
CA VAL A 358 5.68 13.15 6.08
C VAL A 358 6.12 12.93 4.63
N ASN A 359 5.73 13.83 3.72
CA ASN A 359 6.12 13.75 2.33
C ASN A 359 7.61 14.10 2.20
N VAL A 360 8.38 13.25 1.54
CA VAL A 360 9.83 13.42 1.34
C VAL A 360 10.21 13.02 -0.08
N SER A 361 11.40 13.41 -0.53
CA SER A 361 11.97 12.90 -1.78
C SER A 361 12.31 11.41 -1.67
N MET A 362 12.29 10.69 -2.80
CA MET A 362 12.66 9.27 -2.82
C MET A 362 14.09 8.99 -2.30
N PRO A 363 15.12 9.81 -2.59
CA PRO A 363 16.44 9.64 -1.98
C PRO A 363 16.42 9.73 -0.44
N THR A 364 15.57 10.60 0.12
CA THR A 364 15.41 10.73 1.58
C THR A 364 14.74 9.49 2.17
N LEU A 365 13.69 8.98 1.49
CA LEU A 365 13.00 7.75 1.88
C LEU A 365 13.95 6.55 1.85
N LYS A 366 14.67 6.35 0.74
CA LYS A 366 15.69 5.30 0.58
C LYS A 366 16.77 5.40 1.66
N SER A 367 17.30 6.59 1.91
CA SER A 367 18.32 6.82 2.95
C SER A 367 17.85 6.42 4.34
N ALA A 368 16.60 6.74 4.70
CA ALA A 368 16.02 6.34 5.98
C ALA A 368 15.87 4.80 6.07
N CYS A 369 15.41 4.15 5.01
CA CYS A 369 15.32 2.69 4.93
C CYS A 369 16.70 2.03 5.07
N VAL A 370 17.72 2.49 4.33
CA VAL A 370 19.10 1.98 4.45
C VAL A 370 19.62 2.14 5.88
N ALA A 371 19.41 3.30 6.50
CA ALA A 371 19.86 3.57 7.86
C ALA A 371 19.22 2.62 8.89
N MET A 372 17.93 2.34 8.75
CA MET A 372 17.23 1.36 9.59
C MET A 372 17.75 -0.07 9.38
N ILE A 373 17.92 -0.51 8.14
CA ILE A 373 18.44 -1.86 7.84
C ILE A 373 19.87 -2.01 8.38
N LYS A 374 20.74 -1.00 8.22
CA LYS A 374 22.10 -0.96 8.82
C LYS A 374 22.06 -1.03 10.34
N ALA A 375 21.03 -0.46 10.97
CA ALA A 375 20.79 -0.55 12.41
C ALA A 375 20.14 -1.88 12.85
N GLY A 376 19.88 -2.81 11.92
CA GLY A 376 19.28 -4.11 12.20
C GLY A 376 17.75 -4.09 12.33
N LEU A 377 17.10 -3.03 11.86
CA LEU A 377 15.66 -2.82 11.96
C LEU A 377 14.95 -3.19 10.64
N PRO A 378 13.90 -4.03 10.69
CA PRO A 378 13.03 -4.23 9.53
C PRO A 378 12.21 -2.96 9.27
N VAL A 379 11.83 -2.73 8.00
CA VAL A 379 11.10 -1.54 7.57
C VAL A 379 9.77 -1.95 6.93
N PHE A 380 8.64 -1.55 7.51
CA PHE A 380 7.35 -1.65 6.85
C PHE A 380 7.32 -0.69 5.66
N PHE A 381 6.82 -1.13 4.51
CA PHE A 381 6.62 -0.25 3.36
C PHE A 381 5.35 -0.58 2.59
N GLY A 382 4.78 0.45 1.94
CA GLY A 382 3.59 0.37 1.10
C GLY A 382 3.93 0.66 -0.37
N SER A 383 3.37 -0.14 -1.27
CA SER A 383 3.68 -0.08 -2.71
C SER A 383 2.50 -0.48 -3.60
N ASP A 384 2.64 -0.28 -4.91
CA ASP A 384 1.77 -0.91 -5.91
C ASP A 384 2.36 -2.23 -6.40
N VAL A 385 2.23 -3.29 -5.57
CA VAL A 385 2.90 -4.58 -5.79
C VAL A 385 2.49 -5.28 -7.09
N GLY A 386 1.36 -4.89 -7.70
CA GLY A 386 0.87 -5.49 -8.94
C GLY A 386 1.58 -5.01 -10.19
N LYS A 387 2.30 -3.88 -10.12
CA LYS A 387 2.99 -3.28 -11.26
C LYS A 387 4.37 -3.91 -11.45
N PHE A 388 4.66 -4.37 -12.67
CA PHE A 388 5.99 -4.89 -13.05
C PHE A 388 6.58 -5.88 -12.03
N SER A 389 5.73 -6.81 -11.57
CA SER A 389 6.02 -7.75 -10.50
C SER A 389 5.52 -9.14 -10.91
N ASN A 390 6.30 -10.17 -10.58
CA ASN A 390 5.92 -11.55 -10.86
C ASN A 390 6.09 -12.42 -9.62
N SER A 391 4.97 -12.87 -9.05
CA SER A 391 4.94 -13.69 -7.84
C SER A 391 5.56 -15.08 -8.00
N ALA A 392 5.63 -15.64 -9.21
CA ALA A 392 6.30 -16.92 -9.42
C ALA A 392 7.82 -16.75 -9.51
N ALA A 393 8.29 -15.63 -10.05
CA ALA A 393 9.71 -15.31 -10.10
C ALA A 393 10.24 -14.75 -8.77
N GLY A 394 9.38 -14.08 -7.99
CA GLY A 394 9.79 -13.36 -6.78
C GLY A 394 10.57 -12.10 -7.09
N VAL A 395 10.31 -11.46 -8.24
CA VAL A 395 11.05 -10.30 -8.73
C VAL A 395 10.07 -9.13 -8.94
N MET A 396 10.51 -7.93 -8.56
CA MET A 396 9.86 -6.66 -8.80
C MET A 396 10.87 -5.74 -9.49
N ASP A 397 10.75 -5.62 -10.81
CA ASP A 397 11.69 -4.88 -11.66
C ASP A 397 10.98 -4.33 -12.90
N LEU A 398 11.30 -3.10 -13.30
CA LEU A 398 10.66 -2.40 -14.44
C LEU A 398 10.83 -3.14 -15.78
N ASP A 399 11.96 -3.82 -15.94
CA ASP A 399 12.34 -4.58 -17.13
C ASP A 399 11.96 -6.07 -17.00
N LEU A 400 11.21 -6.46 -15.97
CA LEU A 400 10.84 -7.86 -15.75
C LEU A 400 9.85 -8.38 -16.80
N ILE A 401 8.94 -7.52 -17.28
CA ILE A 401 7.90 -7.88 -18.25
C ILE A 401 8.04 -6.99 -19.47
N ASP A 402 8.45 -7.57 -20.59
CA ASP A 402 8.77 -6.84 -21.82
C ASP A 402 7.51 -6.56 -22.68
N TYR A 403 6.67 -5.64 -22.19
CA TYR A 403 5.46 -5.21 -22.90
C TYR A 403 5.75 -4.51 -24.22
N GLU A 404 6.88 -3.81 -24.33
CA GLU A 404 7.29 -3.13 -25.55
C GLU A 404 7.59 -4.15 -26.65
N LEU A 405 8.33 -5.21 -26.34
CA LEU A 405 8.54 -6.33 -27.26
C LEU A 405 7.22 -7.01 -27.64
N GLY A 406 6.37 -7.31 -26.66
CA GLY A 406 5.14 -8.07 -26.88
C GLY A 406 4.07 -7.32 -27.67
N PHE A 407 3.84 -6.04 -27.35
CA PHE A 407 2.69 -5.28 -27.83
C PHE A 407 3.04 -4.02 -28.63
N ASN A 408 4.33 -3.71 -28.82
CA ASN A 408 4.78 -2.43 -29.42
C ASN A 408 4.33 -1.19 -28.63
N VAL A 409 4.02 -1.34 -27.34
CA VAL A 409 3.59 -0.23 -26.48
C VAL A 409 4.38 -0.26 -25.18
N SER A 410 4.87 0.91 -24.78
CA SER A 410 5.43 1.10 -23.44
C SER A 410 4.31 1.41 -22.46
N LEU A 411 4.35 0.78 -21.28
CA LEU A 411 3.45 1.07 -20.17
C LEU A 411 4.05 2.02 -19.13
N LEU A 412 5.30 2.47 -19.34
CA LEU A 412 6.03 3.38 -18.45
C LEU A 412 6.03 4.83 -18.95
N GLY A 413 5.14 5.19 -19.88
CA GLY A 413 5.10 6.54 -20.47
C GLY A 413 4.55 7.64 -19.55
N MET A 414 3.86 7.28 -18.46
CA MET A 414 3.40 8.24 -17.44
C MET A 414 4.40 8.31 -16.31
N ASP A 415 4.70 9.52 -15.81
CA ASP A 415 5.43 9.67 -14.55
C ASP A 415 4.59 9.26 -13.33
N LYS A 416 5.25 9.13 -12.18
CA LYS A 416 4.62 8.68 -10.93
C LYS A 416 3.47 9.58 -10.47
N ALA A 417 3.61 10.90 -10.61
CA ALA A 417 2.58 11.86 -10.24
C ALA A 417 1.33 11.72 -11.11
N SER A 418 1.52 11.54 -12.42
CA SER A 418 0.45 11.35 -13.39
C SER A 418 -0.29 10.05 -13.12
N ARG A 419 0.41 8.94 -12.86
CA ARG A 419 -0.22 7.65 -12.52
C ARG A 419 -1.11 7.74 -11.28
N LEU A 420 -0.67 8.47 -10.25
CA LEU A 420 -1.50 8.73 -9.06
C LEU A 420 -2.74 9.59 -9.40
N ARG A 421 -2.57 10.65 -10.22
CA ARG A 421 -3.67 11.57 -10.58
C ARG A 421 -4.72 10.92 -11.48
N THR A 422 -4.32 10.03 -12.37
CA THR A 422 -5.21 9.37 -13.34
C THR A 422 -5.81 8.06 -12.82
N GLY A 423 -5.38 7.59 -11.65
CA GLY A 423 -5.85 6.34 -11.06
C GLY A 423 -5.20 5.07 -11.64
N GLU A 424 -4.07 5.20 -12.34
CA GLU A 424 -3.30 4.06 -12.85
C GLU A 424 -2.51 3.33 -11.75
N SER A 425 -2.09 4.06 -10.71
CA SER A 425 -1.35 3.49 -9.58
C SER A 425 -1.77 4.10 -8.25
N ALA A 426 -1.66 3.31 -7.20
CA ALA A 426 -1.96 3.69 -5.82
C ALA A 426 -1.20 2.77 -4.85
N MET A 427 -1.24 3.08 -3.56
CA MET A 427 -0.79 2.14 -2.53
C MET A 427 -1.76 0.96 -2.43
N THR A 428 -1.33 -0.24 -2.80
CA THR A 428 -2.21 -1.43 -2.82
C THR A 428 -1.78 -2.51 -1.84
N HIS A 429 -0.50 -2.59 -1.45
CA HIS A 429 -0.01 -3.69 -0.62
C HIS A 429 1.15 -3.29 0.29
N ALA A 430 1.15 -3.85 1.50
CA ALA A 430 2.17 -3.64 2.52
C ALA A 430 3.10 -4.85 2.67
N MET A 431 4.40 -4.61 2.77
CA MET A 431 5.44 -5.63 2.93
C MET A 431 6.55 -5.14 3.86
N VAL A 432 7.61 -5.93 4.05
CA VAL A 432 8.74 -5.58 4.94
C VAL A 432 10.08 -5.66 4.22
N LEU A 433 10.87 -4.59 4.28
CA LEU A 433 12.29 -4.61 3.86
C LEU A 433 13.15 -5.19 4.97
N THR A 434 14.08 -6.06 4.58
CA THR A 434 14.98 -6.77 5.52
C THR A 434 16.45 -6.74 5.12
N ALA A 435 16.74 -6.38 3.86
CA ALA A 435 18.09 -6.23 3.36
C ALA A 435 18.13 -5.25 2.20
N VAL A 436 19.31 -4.73 1.92
CA VAL A 436 19.63 -3.90 0.76
C VAL A 436 21.01 -4.31 0.24
N HIS A 437 21.16 -4.33 -1.07
CA HIS A 437 22.46 -4.41 -1.71
C HIS A 437 22.88 -2.99 -2.08
N ILE A 438 24.01 -2.55 -1.52
CA ILE A 438 24.57 -1.23 -1.74
C ILE A 438 25.78 -1.38 -2.65
N ASP A 439 25.86 -0.59 -3.72
CA ASP A 439 27.05 -0.54 -4.54
C ASP A 439 28.23 0.02 -3.73
N GLU A 440 29.37 -0.67 -3.72
CA GLU A 440 30.51 -0.29 -2.89
C GLU A 440 31.25 0.94 -3.42
N GLU A 441 31.14 1.25 -4.71
CA GLU A 441 31.80 2.39 -5.35
C GLU A 441 30.97 3.67 -5.20
N THR A 442 29.65 3.59 -5.44
CA THR A 442 28.76 4.76 -5.39
C THR A 442 28.14 4.97 -4.01
N GLY A 443 27.99 3.91 -3.21
CA GLY A 443 27.26 3.93 -1.95
C GLY A 443 25.74 3.95 -2.10
N GLU A 444 25.22 3.79 -3.32
CA GLU A 444 23.79 3.81 -3.64
C GLU A 444 23.15 2.42 -3.54
N SER A 445 21.84 2.37 -3.30
CA SER A 445 21.09 1.12 -3.28
C SER A 445 20.88 0.59 -4.70
N VAL A 446 21.03 -0.73 -4.88
CA VAL A 446 20.86 -1.41 -6.17
C VAL A 446 19.61 -2.29 -6.19
N ARG A 447 19.38 -3.01 -5.09
CA ARG A 447 18.22 -3.89 -4.92
C ARG A 447 17.93 -4.16 -3.45
N TRP A 448 16.70 -4.54 -3.18
CA TRP A 448 16.12 -4.65 -1.85
C TRP A 448 15.52 -6.02 -1.63
N ARG A 449 15.66 -6.55 -0.41
CA ARG A 449 15.07 -7.82 0.00
C ARG A 449 13.75 -7.59 0.71
N VAL A 450 12.71 -8.22 0.20
CA VAL A 450 11.33 -8.01 0.62
C VAL A 450 10.75 -9.30 1.21
N GLN A 451 10.29 -9.22 2.46
CA GLN A 451 9.46 -10.25 3.08
C GLN A 451 8.00 -9.98 2.71
N ASN A 452 7.36 -10.94 2.05
CA ASN A 452 5.93 -10.88 1.74
C ASN A 452 5.11 -11.78 2.69
N SER A 453 3.79 -11.67 2.60
CA SER A 453 2.81 -12.41 3.40
C SER A 453 1.90 -13.30 2.55
N TRP A 454 2.44 -13.94 1.52
CA TRP A 454 1.72 -14.84 0.61
C TRP A 454 2.12 -16.32 0.75
N GLY A 455 2.81 -16.67 1.85
CA GLY A 455 3.32 -18.02 2.09
C GLY A 455 4.58 -18.34 1.30
N GLU A 456 5.15 -19.52 1.57
CA GLU A 456 6.43 -19.96 1.00
C GLU A 456 6.37 -20.33 -0.48
N SER A 457 5.17 -20.53 -1.05
CA SER A 457 5.01 -20.84 -2.48
C SER A 457 5.17 -19.63 -3.40
N ALA A 458 5.09 -18.41 -2.86
CA ALA A 458 5.29 -17.18 -3.62
C ALA A 458 6.76 -16.75 -3.57
N GLY A 459 7.29 -16.31 -4.70
CA GLY A 459 8.67 -15.87 -4.85
C GLY A 459 9.68 -16.96 -4.51
N ASP A 460 10.83 -16.56 -3.96
CA ASP A 460 11.82 -17.48 -3.41
C ASP A 460 11.50 -17.76 -1.95
N LYS A 461 10.66 -18.78 -1.69
CA LYS A 461 10.25 -19.17 -0.33
C LYS A 461 9.62 -18.01 0.46
N GLY A 462 8.73 -17.25 -0.17
CA GLY A 462 8.08 -16.07 0.41
C GLY A 462 8.84 -14.76 0.28
N TRP A 463 10.06 -14.80 -0.26
CA TRP A 463 10.93 -13.65 -0.44
C TRP A 463 10.90 -13.11 -1.86
N PHE A 464 10.99 -11.79 -1.95
CA PHE A 464 11.05 -11.06 -3.20
C PHE A 464 12.34 -10.23 -3.25
N VAL A 465 12.85 -10.05 -4.45
CA VAL A 465 13.89 -9.06 -4.78
C VAL A 465 13.23 -7.93 -5.53
N MET A 466 13.56 -6.70 -5.12
CA MET A 466 13.01 -5.48 -5.69
C MET A 466 14.17 -4.63 -6.17
N SER A 467 14.21 -4.28 -7.45
CA SER A 467 15.25 -3.37 -7.93
C SER A 467 15.04 -1.96 -7.41
N ASP A 468 16.13 -1.19 -7.36
CA ASP A 468 16.08 0.18 -6.84
C ASP A 468 15.22 1.11 -7.71
N ALA A 469 15.19 0.87 -9.03
CA ALA A 469 14.33 1.58 -9.97
C ALA A 469 12.84 1.26 -9.78
N TRP A 470 12.50 0.01 -9.45
CA TRP A 470 11.12 -0.34 -9.11
C TRP A 470 10.65 0.38 -7.85
N MET A 471 11.54 0.54 -6.86
CA MET A 471 11.26 1.32 -5.66
C MET A 471 10.95 2.79 -6.00
N ASP A 472 11.70 3.41 -6.91
CA ASP A 472 11.45 4.78 -7.37
C ASP A 472 10.04 4.96 -7.93
N GLU A 473 9.57 4.00 -8.73
CA GLU A 473 8.33 4.11 -9.48
C GLU A 473 7.09 3.68 -8.68
N PHE A 474 7.20 2.64 -7.85
CA PHE A 474 6.02 1.95 -7.27
C PHE A 474 6.01 1.80 -5.75
N VAL A 475 7.06 2.21 -5.01
CA VAL A 475 7.00 2.35 -3.54
C VAL A 475 6.54 3.75 -3.17
N TYR A 476 5.56 3.85 -2.29
CA TYR A 476 4.98 5.14 -1.89
C TYR A 476 5.19 5.48 -0.43
N GLN A 477 5.32 4.48 0.44
CA GLN A 477 5.41 4.68 1.89
C GLN A 477 6.51 3.82 2.49
N ALA A 478 7.21 4.35 3.48
CA ALA A 478 8.04 3.57 4.41
C ALA A 478 7.82 4.09 5.84
N VAL A 479 7.64 3.17 6.78
CA VAL A 479 7.51 3.51 8.20
C VAL A 479 8.88 3.44 8.85
N VAL A 480 9.28 4.56 9.46
CA VAL A 480 10.64 4.71 9.97
C VAL A 480 10.68 5.26 11.37
N ASP A 481 11.76 4.93 12.07
CA ASP A 481 12.07 5.52 13.37
C ASP A 481 12.65 6.94 13.16
N PRO A 482 12.05 7.98 13.79
CA PRO A 482 12.51 9.36 13.64
C PRO A 482 13.98 9.60 13.96
N ARG A 483 14.65 8.72 14.72
CA ARG A 483 16.09 8.82 15.02
C ARG A 483 16.96 8.73 13.77
N PHE A 484 16.48 8.11 12.70
CA PHE A 484 17.20 8.02 11.41
C PHE A 484 16.88 9.16 10.45
N LEU A 485 16.11 10.16 10.90
CA LEU A 485 15.69 11.28 10.08
C LEU A 485 16.53 12.53 10.38
N SER A 486 16.75 13.32 9.32
CA SER A 486 17.35 14.64 9.44
C SER A 486 16.50 15.54 10.36
N LYS A 487 17.11 16.62 10.88
CA LYS A 487 16.37 17.59 11.70
C LYS A 487 15.23 18.25 10.91
N GLU A 488 15.45 18.48 9.63
CA GLU A 488 14.47 19.08 8.72
C GLU A 488 13.24 18.19 8.53
N VAL A 489 13.43 16.91 8.20
CA VAL A 489 12.31 15.96 8.07
C VAL A 489 11.56 15.79 9.39
N ARG A 490 12.28 15.72 10.52
CA ARG A 490 11.64 15.67 11.84
C ARG A 490 10.86 16.94 12.18
N GLY A 491 11.28 18.10 11.68
CA GLY A 491 10.61 19.37 11.90
C GLY A 491 9.22 19.44 11.27
N VAL A 492 8.94 18.58 10.28
CA VAL A 492 7.60 18.45 9.65
C VAL A 492 6.62 17.71 10.58
N ILE A 493 7.13 16.88 11.50
CA ILE A 493 6.29 16.15 12.44
C ILE A 493 5.60 17.16 13.36
N GLY A 494 4.27 17.19 13.32
CA GLY A 494 3.46 18.07 14.17
C GLY A 494 3.14 19.44 13.56
N THR A 495 3.52 19.71 12.31
CA THR A 495 2.97 20.86 11.57
C THR A 495 1.50 20.64 11.24
N GLU A 496 0.80 21.68 10.78
CA GLU A 496 -0.56 21.51 10.26
C GLU A 496 -0.51 20.67 8.97
N PRO A 497 -1.31 19.60 8.86
CA PRO A 497 -1.29 18.74 7.68
C PRO A 497 -2.13 19.31 6.53
N THR A 498 -1.66 19.13 5.31
CA THR A 498 -2.50 19.25 4.11
C THR A 498 -3.49 18.10 4.10
N VAL A 499 -4.78 18.44 4.11
CA VAL A 499 -5.88 17.46 4.10
C VAL A 499 -6.22 17.06 2.67
N LEU A 500 -5.90 15.81 2.32
CA LEU A 500 -6.25 15.18 1.06
C LEU A 500 -7.68 14.62 1.14
N PRO A 501 -8.43 14.55 0.03
CA PRO A 501 -9.78 14.01 0.04
C PRO A 501 -9.81 12.51 0.37
N LEU A 502 -10.93 12.01 0.89
CA LEU A 502 -11.14 10.59 1.25
C LEU A 502 -10.78 9.59 0.12
N TRP A 503 -10.97 9.98 -1.14
CA TRP A 503 -10.70 9.15 -2.32
C TRP A 503 -9.27 9.34 -2.89
N ASP A 504 -8.36 9.97 -2.14
CA ASP A 504 -6.98 10.11 -2.58
C ASP A 504 -6.27 8.73 -2.66
N PRO A 505 -5.44 8.46 -3.70
CA PRO A 505 -4.72 7.20 -3.85
C PRO A 505 -3.68 6.91 -2.76
N MET A 506 -3.36 7.89 -1.90
CA MET A 506 -2.53 7.68 -0.70
C MET A 506 -3.35 7.13 0.49
N GLY A 507 -4.31 6.25 0.19
CA GLY A 507 -5.28 5.66 1.13
C GLY A 507 -4.80 4.37 1.80
N SER A 508 -5.74 3.46 2.08
CA SER A 508 -5.49 2.16 2.72
C SER A 508 -4.68 1.20 1.85
N LEU A 509 -3.90 0.32 2.48
CA LEU A 509 -3.16 -0.77 1.84
C LEU A 509 -3.98 -2.07 1.91
N ALA A 510 -4.65 -2.47 0.82
CA ALA A 510 -5.03 -3.86 0.47
C ALA A 510 -5.88 -3.96 -0.81
#